data_AF-A0A950IY50-F1
#
_entry.id   AF-A0A950IY50-F1
#
_cell.length_a   1.000
_cell.length_b   1.000
_cell.length_c   1.000
_cell.angle_alpha   90.00
_cell.angle_beta   90.00
_cell.angle_gamma   90.00
#
_symmetry.space_group_name_H-M   'P 1'
#
loop_
_entity.id
_entity.type
_entity.pdbx_description
1 polymer ?
#
loop_
_entity_poly.entity_id
_entity_poly.type
_entity_poly.pdbx_seq_one_letter_code
_entity_poly.pdbx_strand_id
1 'polypeptide(L)' 'MQEQQMSQQALEYLTHYLRHAVSNGQYLTPQRLEQAITSYRDEYPAANSGAVHQEDCQMA' A
#
# COMPACT_ATOMS: atom_id res chain seq x y z
N MET A 1 12.96 -4.56 15.43
CA MET A 1 12.72 -4.30 13.99
C MET A 1 11.54 -3.33 13.93
N GLN A 2 11.65 -2.19 13.25
CA GLN A 2 10.51 -1.29 13.08
C GLN A 2 9.59 -1.87 12.02
N GLU A 3 8.44 -2.39 12.43
CA GLU A 3 7.36 -2.77 11.51
C GLU A 3 6.74 -1.48 10.99
N GLN A 4 7.10 -1.11 9.76
CA GLN A 4 6.51 0.04 9.09
C GLN A 4 5.07 -0.35 8.71
N GLN A 5 4.10 0.01 9.55
CA GLN A 5 2.69 -0.22 9.24
C GLN A 5 2.32 0.54 7.97
N MET A 6 1.88 -0.18 6.94
CA MET A 6 1.33 0.42 5.74
C MET A 6 -0.03 1.02 6.04
N SER A 7 -0.29 2.21 5.50
CA SER A 7 -1.62 2.81 5.59
C SER A 7 -2.64 1.98 4.83
N GLN A 8 -3.91 2.07 5.22
CA GLN A 8 -5.01 1.39 4.52
C GLN A 8 -5.03 1.75 3.02
N GLN A 9 -4.83 3.03 2.70
CA GLN A 9 -4.74 3.51 1.32
C GLN A 9 -3.61 2.84 0.52
N ALA A 10 -2.45 2.61 1.15
CA ALA A 10 -1.35 1.88 0.51
C ALA A 10 -1.74 0.43 0.23
N LEU A 11 -2.39 -0.24 1.19
CA LEU A 11 -2.85 -1.61 1.03
C LEU A 11 -3.89 -1.75 -0.07
N GLU A 12 -4.84 -0.81 -0.16
CA GLU A 12 -5.84 -0.78 -1.22
C GLU A 12 -5.19 -0.62 -2.60
N TYR A 13 -4.30 0.37 -2.74
CA TYR A 13 -3.55 0.59 -3.99
C TYR A 13 -2.78 -0.65 -4.44
N LEU A 14 -1.99 -1.24 -3.51
CA LEU A 14 -1.22 -2.45 -3.80
C LEU A 14 -2.13 -3.61 -4.19
N THR A 15 -3.25 -3.79 -3.50
CA THR A 15 -4.21 -4.85 -3.81
C THR A 15 -4.81 -4.68 -5.20
N HIS A 16 -5.18 -3.46 -5.59
CA HIS A 16 -5.69 -3.16 -6.93
C HIS A 16 -4.63 -3.42 -8.01
N TYR A 17 -3.40 -2.97 -7.79
CA TYR A 17 -2.30 -3.16 -8.72
C TYR A 17 -1.98 -4.65 -8.95
N LEU A 18 -1.89 -5.42 -7.86
CA LEU A 18 -1.58 -6.86 -7.92
C LEU A 18 -2.76 -7.65 -8.53
N ARG A 19 -4.00 -7.30 -8.19
CA ARG A 19 -5.18 -7.90 -8.84
C ARG A 19 -5.16 -7.67 -10.34
N HIS A 20 -4.91 -6.43 -10.77
CA HIS A 20 -4.81 -6.09 -12.18
C HIS A 20 -3.73 -6.93 -12.89
N ALA A 21 -2.56 -7.09 -12.27
CA ALA A 21 -1.49 -7.95 -12.81
C ALA A 21 -1.97 -9.39 -13.04
N VAL A 22 -2.57 -10.01 -12.02
CA VAL A 22 -3.06 -11.40 -12.10
C VAL A 22 -4.17 -11.55 -13.13
N SER A 23 -5.12 -10.62 -13.17
CA SER A 23 -6.19 -10.61 -14.16
C SER A 23 -5.68 -10.52 -15.61
N ASN A 24 -4.49 -9.95 -15.80
CA ASN A 24 -3.81 -9.89 -17.10
C ASN A 24 -2.85 -11.07 -17.33
N GLY A 25 -2.95 -12.14 -16.54
CA GLY A 25 -2.11 -13.34 -16.69
C GLY A 25 -0.67 -13.17 -16.21
N GLN A 26 -0.38 -12.12 -15.45
CA GLN A 26 0.98 -11.85 -14.96
C GLN A 26 1.17 -12.48 -13.58
N TYR A 27 2.34 -13.08 -13.36
CA TYR A 27 2.69 -13.66 -12.07
C TYR A 27 2.95 -12.59 -11.01
N LEU A 28 2.55 -12.89 -9.78
CA LEU A 28 2.93 -12.13 -8.60
C LEU A 28 4.37 -12.50 -8.23
N THR A 29 5.26 -11.53 -8.35
CA THR A 29 6.68 -11.67 -7.98
C THR A 29 7.04 -10.63 -6.94
N PRO A 30 8.06 -10.88 -6.09
CA PRO A 30 8.57 -9.89 -5.15
C PRO A 30 8.94 -8.58 -5.84
N GLN A 31 9.60 -8.64 -6.99
CA GLN A 31 10.00 -7.45 -7.75
C GLN A 31 8.80 -6.59 -8.16
N ARG A 32 7.68 -7.21 -8.54
CA ARG A 32 6.46 -6.48 -8.91
C ARG A 32 5.84 -5.79 -7.70
N LEU A 33 5.86 -6.44 -6.54
CA LEU A 33 5.40 -5.82 -5.30
C LEU A 33 6.26 -4.61 -4.94
N GLU A 34 7.59 -4.73 -5.05
CA GLU A 34 8.52 -3.62 -4.82
C GLU A 34 8.30 -2.45 -5.79
N GLN A 35 8.04 -2.75 -7.06
CA GLN A 35 7.65 -1.75 -8.06
C GLN A 35 6.36 -1.04 -7.67
N ALA A 36 5.33 -1.79 -7.27
CA ALA A 36 4.04 -1.20 -6.85
C ALA A 36 4.19 -0.29 -5.62
N ILE A 37 5.01 -0.69 -4.64
CA ILE A 37 5.33 0.12 -3.46
C ILE A 37 6.07 1.39 -3.86
N THR A 38 7.01 1.29 -4.80
CA THR A 38 7.77 2.45 -5.31
C THR A 38 6.85 3.41 -6.07
N SER A 39 6.01 2.90 -6.96
CA SER A 39 5.01 3.71 -7.68
C SER A 39 4.05 4.41 -6.73
N TYR A 40 3.56 3.71 -5.68
CA TYR A 40 2.71 4.33 -4.68
C TYR A 40 3.41 5.48 -3.93
N ARG A 41 4.69 5.30 -3.59
CA ARG A 41 5.47 6.34 -2.89
C ARG A 41 5.74 7.57 -3.77
N ASP A 42 5.95 7.36 -5.07
CA ASP A 42 6.19 8.43 -6.04
C ASP A 42 4.89 9.22 -6.32
N GLU A 43 3.77 8.52 -6.45
CA GLU A 43 2.47 9.10 -6.78
C GLU A 43 1.77 9.72 -5.56
N TYR A 44 2.04 9.20 -4.34
CA TYR A 44 1.46 9.68 -3.08
C TYR A 44 2.55 10.02 -2.04
N PRO A 45 3.38 11.06 -2.29
CA PRO A 45 4.45 11.43 -1.37
C PRO A 45 3.93 11.85 0.02
N ALA A 46 2.70 12.38 0.10
CA ALA A 46 2.04 12.77 1.34
C ALA A 46 1.53 11.59 2.18
N ALA A 47 1.25 10.42 1.57
CA ALA A 47 0.81 9.23 2.30
C ALA A 47 1.98 8.49 2.98
N ASN A 48 3.22 8.82 2.62
CA ASN A 48 4.43 8.35 3.30
C ASN A 48 4.70 9.13 4.60
N SER A 49 4.08 10.30 4.77
CA SER A 49 4.14 11.11 5.99
C SER A 49 3.04 10.70 6.98
N GLY A 50 3.11 9.47 7.48
CA GLY A 50 2.55 9.11 8.80
C GLY A 50 1.14 9.59 9.16
N ALA A 51 0.19 9.59 8.23
CA ALA A 51 -1.23 9.72 8.60
C ALA A 51 -1.73 8.36 9.14
N VAL A 52 -1.20 7.98 10.29
CA VAL A 52 -1.88 7.08 11.21
C VAL A 52 -3.11 7.85 11.69
N HIS A 53 -4.26 7.67 11.03
CA HIS A 53 -5.54 8.00 11.66
C HIS A 53 -5.77 6.98 12.78
N GLN A 54 -5.12 7.22 13.92
CA GLN A 54 -5.52 6.68 15.22
C GLN A 54 -6.63 7.59 15.75
N GLU A 55 -7.78 7.60 15.09
CA GLU A 55 -8.97 8.29 15.56
C GLU A 55 -10.20 7.43 15.25
N ASP A 56 -10.28 6.22 15.82
CA ASP A 56 -11.58 5.59 16.13
C ASP A 56 -11.48 4.53 17.25
N CYS A 57 -10.63 4.77 18.25
CA CYS A 57 -10.67 4.03 19.52
C CYS A 57 -10.85 5.01 20.67
N GLN A 58 -11.89 5.84 20.63
CA GLN A 58 -12.43 6.49 21.83
C GLN A 58 -13.89 6.91 21.64
N MET A 59 -14.75 6.26 22.44
CA MET A 59 -16.15 6.58 22.77
C MET A 59 -17.25 6.24 21.75
N ALA A 60 -17.82 5.05 21.95
CA ALA A 60 -19.27 4.90 22.16
C ALA A 60 -19.50 4.07 23.43
#